data_AF-A0A2A5X776-F1
#
_entry.id   AF-A0A2A5X776-F1
#
_cell.length_a   1.000
_cell.length_b   1.000
_cell.length_c   1.000
_cell.angle_alpha   90.00
_cell.angle_beta   90.00
_cell.angle_gamma   90.00
#
_symmetry.space_group_name_H-M   'P 1'
#
loop_
_entity.id
_entity.type
_entity.pdbx_description
1 polymer ?
#
loop_
_entity_poly.entity_id
_entity_poly.type
_entity_poly.pdbx_seq_one_letter_code
_entity_poly.pdbx_strand_id
1 'polypeptide(L)' 'MKEDLLHFIWRYQKFSPNNLKTTTGLALQVLSPGFLNEGVGPDFSNAKIQMDELFWIGP' A
#
# COMPACT_ATOMS: atom_id res chain seq x y z
N MET A 1 -10.99 -10.23 13.90
CA MET A 1 -9.72 -9.48 13.93
C MET A 1 -9.94 -8.25 13.08
N LYS A 2 -10.02 -7.06 13.69
CA LYS A 2 -10.51 -5.86 13.01
C LYS A 2 -9.46 -5.38 12.00
N GLU A 3 -9.87 -5.21 10.75
CA GLU A 3 -9.05 -4.65 9.68
C GLU A 3 -8.48 -3.28 10.04
N ASP A 4 -9.07 -2.58 11.02
CA ASP A 4 -8.57 -1.35 11.65
C ASP A 4 -7.06 -1.35 11.93
N LEU A 5 -6.50 -2.48 12.41
CA LEU A 5 -5.06 -2.58 12.68
C LEU A 5 -4.25 -2.57 11.38
N LEU A 6 -4.70 -3.29 10.35
CA LEU A 6 -4.04 -3.33 9.04
C LEU A 6 -4.16 -1.98 8.34
N HIS A 7 -5.33 -1.35 8.39
CA HIS A 7 -5.54 0.00 7.89
C HIS A 7 -4.63 1.01 8.60
N PHE A 8 -4.48 0.91 9.92
CA PHE A 8 -3.56 1.76 10.68
C PHE A 8 -2.10 1.54 10.26
N ILE A 9 -1.66 0.28 10.18
CA ILE A 9 -0.28 -0.06 9.79
C ILE A 9 0.01 0.46 8.38
N TRP A 10 -0.92 0.29 7.44
CA TRP A 10 -0.77 0.78 6.07
C TRP A 10 -0.83 2.32 6.00
N ARG A 11 -1.88 2.95 6.53
CA ARG A 11 -2.08 4.41 6.49
C ARG A 11 -0.89 5.19 7.03
N TYR A 12 -0.31 4.71 8.13
CA TYR A 12 0.83 5.36 8.79
C TYR A 12 2.16 4.70 8.47
N GLN A 13 2.19 3.76 7.52
CA GLN A 13 3.36 3.00 7.08
C GLN A 13 4.19 2.47 8.27
N LYS A 14 3.52 1.88 9.28
CA LYS A 14 4.12 1.34 10.51
C LYS A 14 4.71 -0.05 10.32
N PHE A 15 5.52 -0.17 9.28
CA PHE A 15 6.35 -1.32 8.95
C PHE A 15 7.67 -0.79 8.40
N SER A 16 8.66 -1.64 8.14
CA SER A 16 9.92 -1.19 7.52
C SER A 16 9.68 -0.92 6.04
N PRO A 17 9.60 0.35 5.56
CA PRO A 17 9.31 0.62 4.16
C PRO A 17 10.55 0.43 3.26
N ASN A 18 11.72 0.22 3.87
CA ASN A 18 12.98 0.08 3.17
C ASN A 18 13.14 -1.34 2.63
N ASN A 19 13.55 -1.45 1.36
CA ASN A 19 13.88 -2.72 0.71
C ASN A 19 12.71 -3.72 0.71
N LEU A 20 11.47 -3.22 0.57
CA LEU A 20 10.31 -4.08 0.33
C LEU A 20 10.51 -4.81 -1.00
N LYS A 21 10.13 -6.09 -1.01
CA LYS A 21 10.17 -6.92 -2.21
C LYS A 21 8.88 -7.72 -2.33
N THR A 22 8.45 -7.96 -3.56
CA THR A 22 7.39 -8.94 -3.85
C THR A 22 7.88 -10.35 -3.50
N THR A 23 6.97 -11.31 -3.47
CA THR A 23 7.32 -12.74 -3.30
C THR A 23 8.19 -13.28 -4.45
N THR A 24 8.23 -12.58 -5.59
CA THR A 24 9.10 -12.87 -6.73
C THR A 24 10.42 -12.09 -6.71
N GLY A 25 10.67 -11.28 -5.67
CA GLY A 25 11.91 -10.55 -5.47
C GLY A 25 11.99 -9.16 -6.12
N LEU A 26 10.92 -8.69 -6.77
CA LEU A 26 10.88 -7.36 -7.38
C LEU A 26 10.86 -6.29 -6.30
N ALA A 27 11.65 -5.23 -6.48
CA ALA A 27 11.68 -4.10 -5.57
C ALA A 27 10.33 -3.39 -5.57
N LEU A 28 9.84 -3.05 -4.38
CA LEU A 28 8.57 -2.35 -4.19
C LEU A 28 8.81 -1.10 -3.35
N GLN A 29 8.15 -0.01 -3.73
CA GLN A 29 8.10 1.21 -2.95
C GLN A 29 6.67 1.74 -2.89
N VAL A 30 6.18 1.99 -1.68
CA VAL A 30 4.91 2.69 -1.48
C VAL A 30 5.20 4.19 -1.58
N LEU A 31 4.80 4.81 -2.69
CA LEU A 31 4.95 6.26 -2.92
C LEU A 31 3.86 7.05 -2.20
N SER A 32 2.65 6.48 -2.14
CA SER A 32 1.52 7.00 -1.38
C SER A 32 0.61 5.86 -0.93
N PRO A 33 0.22 5.78 0.35
CA PRO A 33 -0.72 4.76 0.82
C PRO A 33 -2.16 4.96 0.29
N GLY A 34 -2.46 6.12 -0.31
CA GLY A 34 -3.81 6.45 -0.78
C GLY A 34 -4.72 6.98 0.35
N PHE A 35 -6.03 6.99 0.08
CA PHE A 35 -7.06 7.47 1.00
C PHE A 35 -7.88 6.31 1.51
N LEU A 36 -8.02 6.20 2.84
CA LEU A 36 -8.89 5.19 3.45
C LEU A 36 -10.32 5.40 2.96
N ASN A 37 -10.93 4.35 2.44
CA ASN A 37 -12.32 4.34 2.03
C ASN A 37 -13.18 3.83 3.21
N GLU A 38 -14.29 4.51 3.46
CA GLU A 38 -15.27 4.11 4.50
C GLU A 38 -16.48 3.38 3.92
N GLY A 39 -16.49 3.17 2.60
CA GLY A 39 -17.60 2.60 1.84
C GLY A 39 -17.22 1.32 1.09
N VAL A 40 -18.02 0.99 0.06
CA VAL A 40 -17.78 -0.17 -0.78
C VAL A 40 -16.60 0.09 -1.72
N GLY A 41 -15.67 -0.86 -1.81
CA GLY A 41 -14.51 -0.76 -2.68
C GLY A 41 -13.25 -1.34 -2.02
N PRO A 42 -12.06 -0.97 -2.52
CA PRO A 42 -10.81 -1.31 -1.85
C PRO A 42 -10.70 -0.55 -0.53
N ASP A 43 -9.86 -1.03 0.39
CA ASP A 43 -9.59 -0.33 1.66
C ASP A 43 -9.03 1.08 1.45
N PHE A 44 -8.17 1.26 0.44
CA PHE A 44 -7.56 2.53 0.09
C PHE A 44 -7.73 2.83 -1.40
N SER A 45 -8.18 4.04 -1.73
CA SER A 45 -8.22 4.56 -3.10
C SER A 45 -6.98 5.37 -3.44
N ASN A 46 -6.62 5.44 -4.73
CA ASN A 46 -5.52 6.25 -5.25
C ASN A 46 -4.15 5.97 -4.58
N ALA A 47 -3.93 4.76 -4.07
CA ALA A 47 -2.61 4.35 -3.60
C ALA A 47 -1.62 4.37 -4.78
N LYS A 48 -0.39 4.82 -4.54
CA LYS A 48 0.67 4.87 -5.56
C LYS A 48 1.80 3.96 -5.15
N ILE A 49 2.08 2.96 -5.95
CA ILE A 49 3.11 1.96 -5.68
C ILE A 49 4.00 1.87 -6.90
N GLN A 50 5.31 1.92 -6.68
CA GLN A 50 6.30 1.61 -7.69
C GLN A 50 6.79 0.18 -7.48
N MET A 51 6.77 -0.62 -8.54
CA MET A 51 7.37 -1.94 -8.57
C MET A 51 8.35 -2.00 -9.73
N ASP A 52 9.65 -1.93 -9.44
CA ASP A 52 10.68 -1.80 -10.47
C ASP A 52 10.42 -0.60 -11.42
N GLU A 53 10.24 -0.83 -12.72
CA GLU A 53 9.87 0.21 -13.71
C GLU A 53 8.36 0.49 -13.80
N LEU A 54 7.52 -0.32 -13.14
CA LEU A 54 6.08 -0.18 -13.16
C LEU A 54 5.61 0.84 -12.11
N PHE A 55 4.96 1.90 -12.57
CA PHE A 55 4.22 2.82 -11.72
C PHE A 55 2.74 2.45 -11.71
N TRP A 56 2.26 1.99 -10.57
CA TRP A 56 0.87 1.61 -10.39
C TRP A 56 0.13 2.67 -9.57
N ILE A 57 -1.05 3.05 -10.08
CA ILE A 57 -2.00 3.92 -9.39
C ILE A 57 -3.24 3.08 -9.15
N GLY A 58 -3.59 2.93 -7.88
CA GLY A 58 -4.77 2.20 -7.47
C GLY A 58 -6.06 2.88 -7.88
N PRO A 59 -7.16 2.11 -7.91
CA PRO A 59 -8.49 2.61 -8.23
C PRO A 59 -8.98 3.70 -7.28
#